data_AF-A0A9E5LMT7-F1
#
_entry.id   AF-A0A9E5LMT7-F1
#
_cell.length_a   1.000
_cell.length_b   1.000
_cell.length_c   1.000
_cell.angle_alpha   90.00
_cell.angle_beta   90.00
_cell.angle_gamma   90.00
#
_symmetry.space_group_name_H-M   'P 1'
#
loop_
_entity.id
_entity.type
_entity.pdbx_description
1 polymer ?
#
loop_
_entity_poly.entity_id
_entity_poly.type
_entity_poly.pdbx_seq_one_letter_code
_entity_poly.pdbx_strand_id
1 'polypeptide(L)' 'PGCSMCLAMNADRLEPEERCASTSNRNFEGRQGAGGRTHLVSPAMAAAAAIEGHFVDVRKIA' A
#
# COMPACT_ATOMS: atom_id res chain seq x y z
N PRO A 1 1.30 -14.44 -14.24
CA PRO A 1 0.87 -14.12 -12.85
C PRO A 1 2.08 -13.69 -12.00
N GLY A 2 2.13 -12.41 -11.64
CA GLY A 2 3.11 -11.84 -10.72
C GLY A 2 2.40 -11.23 -9.51
N CYS A 3 3.16 -10.88 -8.47
CA CYS A 3 2.63 -10.30 -7.23
C CYS A 3 2.19 -8.83 -7.37
N SER A 4 1.64 -8.44 -8.52
CA SER A 4 1.15 -7.08 -8.81
C SER A 4 2.24 -6.02 -8.57
N MET A 5 1.95 -4.99 -7.78
CA MET A 5 2.83 -3.91 -7.36
C MET A 5 4.04 -4.31 -6.51
N CYS A 6 4.16 -5.56 -6.05
CA CYS A 6 5.17 -5.97 -5.06
C CYS A 6 6.62 -5.63 -5.42
N LEU A 7 6.99 -5.50 -6.70
CA LEU A 7 8.35 -5.12 -7.15
C LEU A 7 8.37 -3.94 -8.13
N ALA A 8 7.21 -3.35 -8.46
CA ALA A 8 7.07 -2.29 -9.47
C ALA A 8 7.70 -2.60 -10.85
N MET A 9 7.79 -3.89 -11.21
CA MET A 9 8.28 -4.33 -12.53
C MET A 9 7.17 -4.38 -13.59
N ASN A 10 5.91 -4.20 -13.17
CA ASN A 10 4.72 -4.21 -14.02
C ASN A 10 4.14 -2.79 -14.11
N ALA A 11 3.08 -2.63 -14.91
CA ALA A 11 2.35 -1.36 -15.00
C ALA A 11 1.64 -0.96 -13.68
N ASP A 12 1.44 -1.91 -12.77
CA ASP A 12 0.93 -1.65 -11.42
C ASP A 12 2.07 -1.17 -10.51
N ARG A 13 2.20 0.14 -10.36
CA ARG A 13 3.23 0.85 -9.57
C ARG A 13 2.67 2.17 -9.07
N LEU A 14 3.25 2.67 -7.97
CA LEU A 14 2.98 4.00 -7.46
C LEU A 14 3.64 5.06 -8.33
N GLU A 15 2.90 6.12 -8.59
CA GLU A 15 3.41 7.37 -9.13
C GLU A 15 4.07 8.21 -8.01
N PRO A 16 4.90 9.22 -8.35
CA PRO A 16 5.51 10.09 -7.37
C PRO A 16 4.46 10.71 -6.44
N GLU A 17 4.80 10.82 -5.15
CA GLU A 17 3.95 11.38 -4.08
C GLU A 17 2.74 10.52 -3.66
N GLU A 18 2.40 9.46 -4.42
CA GLU A 18 1.35 8.53 -4.05
C GLU A 18 1.70 7.74 -2.79
N ARG A 19 0.64 7.28 -2.11
CA ARG A 19 0.73 6.52 -0.87
C ARG A 19 -0.05 5.22 -0.99
N CYS A 20 0.55 4.12 -0.52
CA CYS A 20 -0.06 2.80 -0.51
C CYS A 20 -0.16 2.23 0.91
N ALA A 21 -1.31 1.66 1.24
CA ALA A 21 -1.50 0.78 2.38
C ALA A 21 -1.29 -0.68 1.90
N SER A 22 -0.17 -1.29 2.28
CA SER A 22 0.26 -2.59 1.73
C SER A 22 0.32 -3.65 2.82
N THR A 23 -0.21 -4.84 2.51
CA THR A 23 -0.08 -6.04 3.34
C THR A 23 1.20 -6.84 3.05
N SER A 24 2.10 -6.28 2.21
CA SER A 24 3.45 -6.82 2.02
C SER A 24 4.28 -6.70 3.31
N ASN A 25 5.53 -7.16 3.24
CA ASN A 25 6.50 -7.10 4.34
C ASN A 25 7.71 -6.21 4.01
N ARG A 26 7.70 -5.48 2.89
CA ARG A 26 8.82 -4.64 2.45
C ARG A 26 8.31 -3.29 1.94
N ASN A 27 8.85 -2.20 2.46
CA ASN A 27 8.47 -0.82 2.11
C ASN A 27 9.67 0.13 1.90
N PHE A 28 10.84 -0.39 1.54
CA PHE A 28 11.98 0.47 1.22
C PHE A 28 11.68 1.37 0.00
N GLU A 29 12.35 2.52 -0.09
CA GLU A 29 12.12 3.50 -1.15
C GLU A 29 12.29 2.91 -2.56
N GLY A 30 11.42 3.31 -3.49
CA GLY A 30 11.44 2.81 -4.87
C GLY A 30 10.86 1.41 -5.06
N ARG A 31 10.50 0.70 -3.99
CA ARG A 31 10.08 -0.70 -4.09
C ARG A 31 8.79 -0.91 -4.89
N GLN A 32 7.78 -0.11 -4.60
CA GLN A 32 6.47 -0.20 -5.24
C GLN A 32 6.24 0.92 -6.26
N GLY A 33 7.27 1.75 -6.50
CA GLY A 33 7.23 2.92 -7.38
C GLY A 33 8.23 3.97 -6.92
N ALA A 34 8.85 4.67 -7.85
CA ALA A 34 9.80 5.73 -7.53
C ALA A 34 9.06 6.97 -7.02
N GLY A 35 9.50 7.53 -5.89
CA GLY A 35 8.85 8.70 -5.27
C GLY A 35 7.54 8.41 -4.52
N GLY A 36 7.01 7.18 -4.60
CA GLY A 36 5.86 6.72 -3.82
C GLY A 36 6.25 6.27 -2.40
N ARG A 37 5.29 6.28 -1.48
CA ARG A 37 5.48 5.77 -0.10
C ARG A 37 4.55 4.61 0.20
N THR A 38 5.13 3.53 0.72
CA THR A 38 4.38 2.35 1.15
C THR A 38 4.36 2.27 2.67
N HIS A 39 3.17 2.03 3.22
CA HIS A 39 2.93 1.79 4.63
C HIS A 39 2.54 0.32 4.83
N LEU A 40 3.32 -0.39 5.66
CA LEU A 40 3.02 -1.79 5.99
C LEU A 40 1.92 -1.84 7.03
N VAL A 41 0.83 -2.54 6.72
CA VAL A 41 -0.36 -2.62 7.57
C VAL A 41 -0.93 -4.05 7.58
N SER A 42 -1.74 -4.36 8.59
CA SER A 42 -2.48 -5.63 8.63
C SER A 42 -3.58 -5.67 7.55
N PRO A 43 -4.09 -6.87 7.18
CA PRO A 43 -5.21 -6.98 6.24
C PRO A 43 -6.45 -6.18 6.67
N ALA A 44 -6.78 -6.18 7.97
CA ALA A 44 -7.92 -5.43 8.49
C ALA A 44 -7.74 -3.91 8.30
N MET A 45 -6.53 -3.41 8.53
CA MET A 45 -6.22 -1.99 8.34
C MET A 45 -6.18 -1.60 6.85
N ALA A 46 -5.65 -2.47 5.97
CA ALA A 46 -5.70 -2.23 4.53
C ALA A 46 -7.15 -2.10 4.02
N ALA A 47 -8.04 -2.98 4.46
CA ALA A 47 -9.46 -2.91 4.13
C ALA A 47 -10.12 -1.63 4.66
N ALA A 48 -9.85 -1.26 5.91
CA ALA A 48 -10.35 -0.03 6.51
C ALA A 48 -9.93 1.23 5.73
N ALA A 49 -8.64 1.32 5.38
CA ALA A 49 -8.12 2.45 4.61
C ALA A 49 -8.68 2.51 3.18
N ALA A 50 -8.93 1.35 2.57
CA ALA A 50 -9.53 1.27 1.24
C ALA A 50 -10.99 1.76 1.21
N ILE A 51 -11.75 1.53 2.29
CA ILE A 51 -13.13 2.01 2.42
C ILE A 51 -13.17 3.52 2.68
N GLU A 52 -12.33 4.01 3.59
CA GLU A 52 -12.37 5.41 4.05
C GLU A 52 -11.57 6.37 3.14
N GLY A 53 -10.71 5.84 2.27
CA GLY A 53 -9.85 6.64 1.39
C GLY A 53 -8.66 7.29 2.10
N HIS A 54 -8.46 7.02 3.39
CA HIS A 54 -7.32 7.48 4.19
C HIS A 54 -7.07 6.56 5.38
N PHE A 55 -5.97 6.76 6.11
CA PHE A 55 -5.75 5.98 7.33
C PHE A 55 -6.75 6.36 8.42
N VAL A 56 -7.28 5.31 9.05
CA VAL A 56 -8.26 5.36 10.13
C VAL A 56 -7.84 4.40 11.23
N ASP A 57 -8.47 4.52 12.39
CA ASP A 57 -8.32 3.52 13.44
C ASP A 57 -9.24 2.33 13.16
N VAL A 58 -8.66 1.20 12.74
CA VAL A 58 -9.41 -0.01 12.39
C VAL A 58 -10.32 -0.51 13.53
N ARG A 59 -10.00 -0.18 14.79
CA ARG A 59 -10.81 -0.56 15.95
C ARG A 59 -12.16 0.16 16.02
N LYS A 60 -12.38 1.18 15.18
CA LYS A 60 -13.64 1.93 15.10
C LYS A 60 -14.61 1.37 14.04
N ILE A 61 -14.16 0.39 13.24
CA ILE A 61 -14.93 -0.21 12.14
C ILE A 61 -15.37 -1.65 12.49
N ALA A 62 -14.70 -2.28 13.46
CA ALA A 62 -14.98 -3.64 13.94
C ALA A 62 -16.04 -3.67 15.04
#